data_AF-A0A923ELM6-F1
#
_entry.id   AF-A0A923ELM6-F1
#
_cell.length_a   1.000
_cell.length_b   1.000
_cell.length_c   1.000
_cell.angle_alpha   90.00
_cell.angle_beta   90.00
_cell.angle_gamma   90.00
#
_symmetry.space_group_name_H-M   'P 1'
#
loop_
_entity.id
_entity.type
_entity.pdbx_description
1 polymer ?
#
loop_
_entity_poly.entity_id
_entity_poly.type
_entity_poly.pdbx_seq_one_letter_code
_entity_poly.pdbx_strand_id
1 'polypeptide(L)'
;MDPDRLDKFADTILKGSYAVGAFFFNIILAYQAYHWIRYGTWLPLPLSSVFVFFDFDLSYIHNPTDWHGLAKVCVWLLNLPLSICLPALIIFTCVVLKLIISANPE
;
A
#
# COMPACT_ATOMS: atom_id res chain seq x y z
N MET A 1 -8.85 -28.18 10.46
CA MET A 1 -9.74 -27.04 10.15
C MET A 1 -10.42 -27.39 8.84
N ASP A 2 -11.75 -27.28 8.78
CA ASP A 2 -12.53 -27.69 7.61
C ASP A 2 -12.15 -26.82 6.39
N PRO A 3 -11.74 -27.40 5.24
CA PRO A 3 -11.34 -26.68 4.02
C PRO A 3 -12.37 -25.62 3.60
N ASP A 4 -13.66 -25.94 3.70
CA ASP A 4 -14.76 -25.02 3.38
C ASP A 4 -14.78 -23.77 4.29
N ARG A 5 -14.27 -23.89 5.52
CA ARG A 5 -14.17 -22.74 6.45
C ARG A 5 -12.95 -21.89 6.14
N LEU A 6 -11.87 -22.47 5.65
CA LEU A 6 -10.67 -21.72 5.21
C LEU A 6 -10.99 -20.88 3.98
N ASP A 7 -11.70 -21.43 3.00
CA ASP A 7 -12.06 -20.71 1.77
C ASP A 7 -13.00 -19.53 2.03
N LYS A 8 -14.03 -19.75 2.86
CA LYS A 8 -14.95 -18.66 3.27
C LYS A 8 -14.24 -17.56 4.05
N PHE A 9 -13.30 -17.94 4.93
CA PHE A 9 -12.51 -16.98 5.68
C PHE A 9 -11.60 -16.16 4.75
N ALA A 10 -10.92 -16.82 3.81
CA ALA A 10 -10.07 -16.16 2.84
C ALA A 10 -10.84 -15.22 1.91
N ASP A 11 -12.01 -15.62 1.41
CA ASP A 11 -12.88 -14.75 0.60
C ASP A 11 -13.39 -13.54 1.40
N THR A 12 -13.66 -13.72 2.70
CA THR A 12 -14.05 -12.62 3.59
C THR A 12 -12.91 -11.62 3.78
N ILE A 13 -11.68 -12.10 4.03
CA ILE A 13 -10.48 -11.24 4.11
C ILE A 13 -10.25 -10.52 2.78
N LEU A 14 -10.42 -11.22 1.66
CA LEU A 14 -10.23 -10.67 0.32
C LEU A 14 -11.20 -9.50 0.09
N LYS A 15 -12.50 -9.70 0.30
CA LYS A 15 -13.52 -8.65 0.17
C LYS A 15 -13.28 -7.50 1.14
N GLY A 16 -12.89 -7.79 2.38
CA GLY A 16 -12.54 -6.79 3.38
C GLY A 16 -11.38 -5.91 2.94
N SER A 17 -10.30 -6.50 2.42
CA SER A 17 -9.13 -5.75 1.94
C SER A 17 -9.43 -4.86 0.73
N TYR A 18 -10.26 -5.33 -0.21
CA TYR A 18 -10.76 -4.49 -1.30
C TYR A 18 -11.60 -3.32 -0.80
N ALA A 19 -12.52 -3.55 0.13
CA ALA A 19 -13.41 -2.50 0.65
C ALA A 19 -12.62 -1.41 1.38
N VAL A 20 -11.70 -1.82 2.27
CA VAL A 20 -10.81 -0.89 3.00
C VAL A 20 -9.93 -0.13 2.02
N GLY A 21 -9.32 -0.84 1.06
CA GLY A 21 -8.48 -0.25 0.05
C GLY A 21 -9.21 0.78 -0.83
N ALA A 22 -10.39 0.43 -1.34
CA ALA A 22 -11.21 1.35 -2.13
C ALA A 22 -11.62 2.58 -1.30
N PHE A 23 -11.96 2.41 -0.03
CA PHE A 23 -12.30 3.52 0.86
C PHE A 23 -11.14 4.53 0.98
N PHE A 24 -9.94 4.04 1.33
CA PHE A 24 -8.76 4.91 1.45
C PHE A 24 -8.37 5.54 0.10
N PHE A 25 -8.43 4.79 -1.00
CA PHE A 25 -8.15 5.31 -2.34
C PHE A 25 -9.06 6.50 -2.69
N ASN A 26 -10.37 6.39 -2.44
CA ASN A 26 -11.32 7.46 -2.68
C ASN A 26 -11.05 8.70 -1.81
N ILE A 27 -10.67 8.51 -0.54
CA ILE A 27 -10.30 9.63 0.36
C ILE A 27 -9.06 10.35 -0.17
N ILE A 28 -8.02 9.61 -0.54
CA ILE A 28 -6.78 10.17 -1.07
C ILE A 28 -7.06 10.94 -2.35
N LEU A 29 -7.84 10.34 -3.26
CA LEU A 29 -8.18 10.96 -4.53
C LEU A 29 -9.02 12.23 -4.33
N ALA A 30 -9.99 12.20 -3.41
CA ALA A 30 -10.79 13.37 -3.05
C ALA A 30 -9.92 14.50 -2.47
N TYR A 31 -8.96 14.16 -1.61
CA TYR A 31 -8.01 15.13 -1.07
C TYR A 31 -7.08 15.72 -2.15
N GLN A 32 -6.56 14.89 -3.05
CA GLN A 32 -5.74 15.34 -4.19
C GLN A 32 -6.54 16.25 -5.13
N ALA A 33 -7.79 15.89 -5.43
CA ALA A 33 -8.70 16.70 -6.24
C ALA A 33 -9.03 18.03 -5.55
N TYR A 34 -9.31 18.02 -4.25
CA TYR A 34 -9.52 19.23 -3.46
C TYR A 34 -8.30 20.16 -3.53
N HIS A 35 -7.10 19.63 -3.33
CA HIS A 35 -5.87 20.42 -3.39
C HIS A 35 -5.66 21.00 -4.79
N TRP A 36 -5.90 20.21 -5.83
CA TRP A 36 -5.80 20.66 -7.20
C TRP A 36 -6.78 21.79 -7.53
N ILE A 37 -8.04 21.67 -7.11
CA ILE A 37 -9.05 22.72 -7.31
C ILE A 37 -8.69 24.00 -6.55
N ARG A 38 -8.22 23.87 -5.30
CA ARG A 38 -7.94 25.01 -4.42
C ARG A 38 -6.64 25.74 -4.76
N TYR A 39 -5.59 25.00 -5.13
CA TYR A 39 -4.23 25.53 -5.29
C TYR A 39 -3.69 25.42 -6.72
N GLY A 40 -4.48 24.91 -7.66
CA GLY A 40 -4.09 24.74 -9.07
C GLY A 40 -2.98 23.72 -9.31
N THR A 41 -2.55 22.99 -8.27
CA THR A 41 -1.41 22.08 -8.31
C THR A 41 -1.83 20.69 -7.85
N TRP A 42 -1.51 19.69 -8.66
CA TRP A 42 -1.72 18.30 -8.27
C TRP A 42 -0.69 17.92 -7.21
N LEU A 43 -1.15 17.46 -6.05
CA LEU A 43 -0.28 17.06 -4.94
C LEU A 43 -0.07 15.54 -4.97
N PRO A 44 1.05 15.04 -5.51
CA PRO A 44 1.41 13.64 -5.32
C PRO A 44 1.74 13.43 -3.84
N LEU A 45 0.85 12.76 -3.09
CA LEU A 45 1.11 12.37 -1.72
C LEU A 45 2.12 11.21 -1.74
N PRO A 46 3.37 11.39 -1.30
CA PRO A 46 4.35 10.32 -1.33
C PRO A 46 4.05 9.28 -0.23
N LEU A 47 4.49 8.05 -0.45
CA LEU A 47 4.38 6.98 0.53
C LEU A 47 5.09 7.29 1.85
N SER A 48 6.21 8.02 1.81
CA SER A 48 6.92 8.52 3.00
C SER A 48 6.02 9.30 3.95
N SER A 49 5.02 10.05 3.46
CA SER A 49 4.11 10.82 4.32
C SER A 49 3.32 9.92 5.28
N VAL A 50 3.01 8.68 4.90
CA VAL A 50 2.32 7.73 5.80
C VAL A 50 3.27 7.28 6.91
N PHE A 51 4.51 6.98 6.58
CA PHE A 51 5.51 6.57 7.58
C PHE A 51 5.79 7.71 8.57
N VAL A 52 5.94 8.95 8.08
CA VAL A 52 6.11 10.13 8.93
C VAL A 52 4.88 10.37 9.80
N PHE A 53 3.66 10.14 9.28
CA PHE A 53 2.43 10.26 10.07
C PHE A 53 2.37 9.29 11.26
N PHE A 54 3.01 8.12 11.14
CA PHE A 54 3.15 7.14 12.23
C PHE A 54 4.45 7.30 13.03
N ASP A 55 5.11 8.46 12.94
CA ASP A 55 6.37 8.76 13.64
C ASP A 55 7.51 7.77 13.35
N PHE A 56 7.52 7.14 12.18
CA PHE A 56 8.66 6.31 11.76
C PHE A 56 9.85 7.19 11.37
N ASP A 57 11.01 6.90 11.97
CA ASP A 57 12.26 7.56 11.62
C ASP A 57 12.83 7.02 10.30
N LEU A 58 12.81 7.87 9.26
CA LEU A 58 13.37 7.57 7.94
C LEU A 58 14.83 8.05 7.77
N SER A 59 15.46 8.58 8.83
CA SER A 59 16.82 9.14 8.79
C SER A 59 17.87 8.15 8.29
N TYR A 60 17.77 6.88 8.68
CA TYR A 60 18.65 5.79 8.25
C TYR A 60 18.61 5.52 6.75
N ILE A 61 17.47 5.80 6.10
CA ILE A 61 17.29 5.61 4.66
C ILE A 61 17.84 6.83 3.89
N HIS A 62 17.73 8.02 4.47
CA HIS A 62 18.23 9.26 3.87
C HIS A 62 19.74 9.46 4.07
N ASN A 63 20.31 8.96 5.16
CA ASN A 63 21.73 9.04 5.49
C ASN A 63 22.30 7.63 5.76
N PRO A 64 22.38 6.77 4.73
CA PRO A 64 22.89 5.42 4.92
C PRO A 64 24.39 5.45 5.23
N THR A 65 24.82 4.68 6.23
CA THR A 65 26.25 4.45 6.51
C THR A 65 26.83 3.37 5.59
N ASP A 66 26.00 2.43 5.15
CA ASP A 66 26.32 1.32 4.23
C ASP A 66 25.11 1.00 3.33
N TRP A 67 25.28 0.13 2.32
CA TRP A 67 24.22 -0.30 1.40
C TRP A 67 23.52 0.86 0.65
N HIS A 68 24.31 1.87 0.24
CA HIS A 68 23.85 3.06 -0.48
C HIS A 68 22.91 2.77 -1.67
N GLY A 69 23.15 1.68 -2.41
CA GLY A 69 22.28 1.26 -3.52
C GLY A 69 20.88 0.88 -3.05
N LEU A 70 20.78 0.07 -1.99
CA LEU A 70 19.50 -0.33 -1.40
C LEU A 70 18.77 0.87 -0.82
N ALA A 71 19.48 1.77 -0.13
CA ALA A 71 18.91 3.01 0.38
C ALA A 71 18.30 3.86 -0.73
N LYS A 72 18.97 4.00 -1.89
CA LYS A 72 18.42 4.71 -3.07
C LYS A 72 17.12 4.06 -3.59
N VAL A 73 17.06 2.73 -3.63
CA VAL A 73 15.83 2.01 -4.03
C VAL A 73 14.70 2.28 -3.04
N CYS A 74 14.99 2.22 -1.73
CA CYS A 74 14.01 2.54 -0.68
C CYS A 74 13.52 3.99 -0.77
N VAL A 75 14.42 4.97 -0.96
CA VAL A 75 14.04 6.37 -1.17
C VAL A 75 13.15 6.53 -2.40
N TRP A 76 13.49 5.83 -3.49
CA TRP A 76 12.67 5.86 -4.71
C TRP A 76 11.27 5.30 -4.46
N LEU A 77 11.15 4.15 -3.78
CA LEU A 77 9.87 3.54 -3.41
C LEU A 77 9.04 4.45 -2.49
N LEU A 78 9.67 5.10 -1.51
CA LEU A 78 9.02 5.99 -0.56
C LEU A 78 8.49 7.28 -1.21
N ASN A 79 9.05 7.68 -2.35
CA ASN A 79 8.59 8.84 -3.11
C ASN A 79 7.47 8.50 -4.11
N LEU A 80 7.09 7.23 -4.26
CA LEU A 80 5.97 6.86 -5.11
C LEU A 80 4.65 7.44 -4.56
N PRO A 81 3.74 7.91 -5.44
CA PRO A 81 2.43 8.41 -5.03
C PRO A 81 1.60 7.32 -4.34
N LEU A 82 0.94 7.67 -3.22
CA LEU A 82 0.07 6.76 -2.47
C LEU A 82 -1.04 6.16 -3.32
N SER A 83 -1.55 6.96 -4.27
CA SER A 83 -2.58 6.55 -5.22
C SER A 83 -2.15 5.39 -6.12
N ILE A 84 -0.85 5.16 -6.30
CA ILE A 84 -0.29 4.01 -7.02
C ILE A 84 0.04 2.87 -6.04
N CYS A 85 0.68 3.19 -4.92
CA CYS A 85 1.11 2.21 -3.93
C CYS A 85 -0.05 1.42 -3.34
N LEU A 86 -1.18 2.08 -3.05
CA LEU A 86 -2.29 1.47 -2.34
C LEU A 86 -3.03 0.41 -3.20
N PRO A 87 -3.39 0.69 -4.48
CA PRO A 87 -3.88 -0.36 -5.39
C PRO A 87 -2.87 -1.50 -5.60
N ALA A 88 -1.58 -1.19 -5.74
CA ALA A 88 -0.54 -2.21 -5.92
C ALA A 88 -0.44 -3.16 -4.72
N LEU A 89 -0.51 -2.63 -3.49
CA LEU A 89 -0.49 -3.43 -2.26
C LEU A 89 -1.72 -4.33 -2.14
N ILE A 90 -2.90 -3.83 -2.51
CA ILE A 90 -4.15 -4.63 -2.51
C ILE A 90 -4.02 -5.78 -3.51
N ILE A 91 -3.62 -5.50 -4.75
CA ILE A 91 -3.44 -6.52 -5.80
C ILE A 91 -2.43 -7.57 -5.35
N PHE A 92 -1.28 -7.13 -4.82
CA PHE A 92 -0.25 -8.04 -4.31
C PHE A 92 -0.79 -8.96 -3.21
N THR A 93 -1.48 -8.39 -2.22
CA THR A 93 -2.09 -9.17 -1.13
C THR A 93 -3.11 -10.18 -1.67
N CYS A 94 -3.93 -9.79 -2.66
CA CYS A 94 -4.89 -10.66 -3.30
C CYS A 94 -4.23 -11.83 -4.04
N VAL A 95 -3.16 -11.57 -4.78
CA VAL A 95 -2.40 -12.59 -5.51
C VAL A 95 -1.75 -13.56 -4.53
N VAL A 96 -1.11 -13.06 -3.48
CA VAL A 96 -0.47 -13.89 -2.45
C VAL A 96 -1.50 -14.78 -1.75
N LEU A 97 -2.66 -14.23 -1.35
CA LEU A 97 -3.72 -15.03 -0.73
C LEU A 97 -4.23 -16.11 -1.66
N LYS A 98 -4.48 -15.79 -2.94
CA LYS A 98 -4.90 -16.79 -3.94
C LYS A 98 -3.85 -17.88 -4.15
N LEU A 99 -2.58 -17.51 -4.21
CA LEU A 99 -1.48 -18.46 -4.35
C LEU A 99 -1.40 -19.41 -3.15
N ILE A 100 -1.49 -18.88 -1.93
CA ILE A 100 -1.47 -19.68 -0.70
C ILE A 100 -2.63 -20.69 -0.66
N ILE A 101 -3.82 -20.28 -1.09
CA ILE A 101 -4.98 -21.18 -1.20
C ILE A 101 -4.70 -22.25 -2.27
N SER A 102 -4.24 -21.86 -3.46
CA SER A 102 -3.96 -22.80 -4.56
C SER A 102 -2.79 -23.75 -4.31
N ALA A 103 -1.86 -23.37 -3.42
CA ALA A 103 -0.67 -24.15 -3.06
C ALA A 103 -0.91 -25.12 -1.90
N ASN A 104 -2.06 -25.04 -1.22
CA ASN A 104 -2.59 -26.10 -0.37
C ASN A 104 -3.82 -26.75 -1.01
N PRO A 105 -3.70 -27.32 -2.23
CA PRO A 105 -4.75 -28.22 -2.71
C PRO A 105 -4.68 -29.47 -1.81
N GLU A 106 -5.83 -29.94 -1.36
CA GLU A 106 -5.93 -31.22 -0.65
C GLU A 106 -5.20 -32.36 -1.38
#